data_AF-F8QK93-F1
#
_entry.id   AF-F8QK93-F1
#
_cell.length_a   1.000
_cell.length_b   1.000
_cell.length_c   1.000
_cell.angle_alpha   90.00
_cell.angle_beta   90.00
_cell.angle_gamma   90.00
#
_symmetry.space_group_name_H-M   'P 1'
#
loop_
_entity.id
_entity.type
_entity.pdbx_description
1 polymer ?
#
loop_
_entity_poly.entity_id
_entity_poly.type
_entity_poly.pdbx_seq_one_letter_code
_entity_poly.pdbx_strand_id
1 'polypeptide(L)'
;EWVVDRLRDQKEERSIGILSAWTHKKRAREVTRETIKEINRLPKVEAIQAIIEIASPKKYIRGTQGNQMNVKCKLTTLDTLQSETVEALLDSGCTGSCIDSQFVKDKRYETRKIPRPIPVYNADGTLNKNGAINEFVIL
;
A
#
# COMPACT_ATOMS: atom_id res chain seq x y z
N GLU A 1 18.18 -25.20 -0.90
CA GLU A 1 17.88 -26.36 -1.79
C GLU A 1 17.18 -27.49 -1.04
N TRP A 2 17.83 -28.08 -0.02
CA TRP A 2 17.30 -29.22 0.75
C TRP A 2 15.84 -29.07 1.24
N VAL A 3 15.46 -27.88 1.71
CA VAL A 3 14.11 -27.61 2.23
C VAL A 3 13.05 -27.73 1.12
N VAL A 4 13.34 -27.23 -0.09
CA VAL A 4 12.41 -27.30 -1.23
C VAL A 4 12.19 -28.76 -1.63
N ASP A 5 13.26 -29.53 -1.73
CA ASP A 5 13.17 -30.95 -2.10
C ASP A 5 12.35 -31.71 -1.04
N ARG A 6 12.58 -31.43 0.25
CA ARG A 6 11.79 -32.02 1.34
C ARG A 6 10.32 -31.62 1.35
N LEU A 7 9.98 -30.39 0.98
CA LEU A 7 8.57 -29.97 0.88
C LEU A 7 7.80 -30.70 -0.22
N ARG A 8 8.50 -31.15 -1.28
CA ARG A 8 7.93 -31.90 -2.40
C ARG A 8 7.79 -33.39 -2.09
N ASP A 9 8.75 -33.94 -1.36
CA ASP A 9 8.85 -35.39 -1.12
C ASP A 9 8.09 -35.88 0.12
N GLN A 10 7.56 -34.99 0.96
CA GLN A 10 6.88 -35.35 2.20
C GLN A 10 5.35 -35.21 2.11
N LYS A 11 4.66 -35.97 2.96
CA LYS A 11 3.21 -35.81 3.18
C LYS A 11 2.91 -34.42 3.74
N GLU A 12 1.72 -33.90 3.40
CA GLU A 12 1.28 -32.54 3.69
C GLU A 12 1.46 -32.14 5.17
N GLU A 13 1.15 -33.04 6.10
CA GLU A 13 1.27 -32.80 7.54
C GLU A 13 2.72 -32.58 7.98
N ARG A 14 3.67 -33.30 7.38
CA ARG A 14 5.11 -33.14 7.65
C ARG A 14 5.66 -31.89 6.96
N SER A 15 5.15 -31.55 5.78
CA SER A 15 5.54 -30.33 5.06
C SER A 15 5.16 -29.07 5.82
N ILE A 16 4.04 -29.06 6.57
CA ILE A 16 3.70 -27.96 7.50
C ILE A 16 4.77 -27.78 8.57
N GLY A 17 5.20 -28.87 9.22
CA GLY A 17 6.25 -28.81 10.24
C GLY A 17 7.59 -28.31 9.67
N ILE A 18 7.95 -28.77 8.48
CA ILE A 18 9.17 -28.34 7.78
C ILE A 18 9.11 -26.84 7.44
N LEU A 19 8.03 -26.38 6.81
CA LEU A 19 7.87 -24.96 6.47
C LEU A 19 7.85 -24.09 7.73
N SER A 20 7.16 -24.54 8.78
CA SER A 20 7.11 -23.83 10.07
C SER A 20 8.47 -23.65 10.71
N ALA A 21 9.36 -24.63 10.63
CA ALA A 21 10.70 -24.55 11.21
C ALA A 21 11.59 -23.50 10.52
N TRP A 22 11.32 -23.23 9.24
CA TRP A 22 12.07 -22.26 8.44
C TRP A 22 11.39 -20.89 8.35
N THR A 23 10.12 -20.78 8.75
CA THR A 23 9.35 -19.54 8.69
C THR A 23 9.74 -18.60 9.82
N HIS A 24 9.87 -17.30 9.50
CA HIS A 24 10.14 -16.30 10.52
C HIS A 24 9.04 -16.30 11.60
N LYS A 25 9.41 -16.22 12.88
CA LYS A 25 8.48 -16.32 14.04
C LYS A 25 7.25 -15.39 13.97
N LYS A 26 7.37 -14.22 13.35
CA LYS A 26 6.25 -13.25 13.18
C LYS A 26 5.34 -13.54 11.97
N ARG A 27 5.65 -14.58 11.19
CA ARG A 27 4.98 -14.99 9.93
C ARG A 27 4.34 -16.38 10.03
N ALA A 28 4.21 -16.95 11.23
CA ALA A 28 3.66 -18.29 11.44
C ALA A 28 2.27 -18.53 10.81
N ARG A 29 1.45 -17.47 10.65
CA ARG A 29 0.14 -17.54 10.00
C ARG A 29 0.21 -17.84 8.49
N GLU A 30 1.37 -17.65 7.87
CA GLU A 30 1.60 -17.90 6.45
C GLU A 30 1.98 -19.37 6.19
N VAL A 31 2.18 -20.17 7.24
CA VAL A 31 2.40 -21.62 7.11
C VAL A 31 1.05 -22.29 6.87
N THR A 32 0.61 -22.30 5.62
CA THR A 32 -0.66 -22.89 5.19
C THR A 32 -0.43 -24.00 4.16
N ARG A 33 -1.47 -24.82 3.95
CA ARG A 33 -1.45 -25.87 2.92
C ARG A 33 -1.35 -25.26 1.53
N GLU A 34 -2.00 -24.12 1.34
CA GLU A 34 -2.01 -23.33 0.12
C GLU A 34 -0.60 -22.81 -0.19
N THR A 35 0.08 -22.23 0.79
CA THR A 35 1.46 -21.75 0.64
C THR A 35 2.43 -22.88 0.26
N ILE A 36 2.28 -24.08 0.83
CA ILE A 36 3.10 -25.24 0.44
C ILE A 36 2.83 -25.63 -1.02
N LYS A 37 1.56 -25.67 -1.44
CA LYS A 37 1.18 -25.97 -2.83
C LYS A 37 1.74 -24.93 -3.81
N GLU A 38 1.71 -23.64 -3.45
CA GLU A 38 2.30 -22.57 -4.23
C GLU A 38 3.81 -22.77 -4.39
N ILE A 39 4.55 -22.97 -3.28
CA ILE A 39 6.00 -23.20 -3.30
C ILE A 39 6.36 -24.44 -4.14
N ASN A 40 5.58 -25.52 -4.05
CA ASN A 40 5.85 -26.76 -4.78
C ASN A 40 5.59 -26.64 -6.30
N ARG A 41 4.74 -25.70 -6.74
CA ARG A 41 4.47 -25.43 -8.15
C ARG A 41 5.55 -24.57 -8.83
N LEU A 42 6.33 -23.83 -8.05
CA LEU A 42 7.39 -22.98 -8.58
C LEU A 42 8.55 -23.82 -9.12
N PRO A 43 9.29 -23.34 -10.14
CA PRO A 43 10.59 -23.93 -10.46
C PRO A 43 11.56 -23.77 -9.27
N LYS A 44 12.61 -24.59 -9.25
CA LYS A 44 13.41 -24.82 -8.03
C LYS A 44 14.04 -23.53 -7.48
N VAL A 45 14.53 -22.65 -8.36
CA VAL A 45 15.19 -21.39 -7.98
C VAL A 45 14.18 -20.44 -7.31
N GLU A 46 12.99 -20.31 -7.88
CA GLU A 46 11.91 -19.47 -7.36
C GLU A 46 11.35 -20.03 -6.05
N ALA A 47 11.24 -21.35 -5.93
CA ALA A 47 10.84 -22.00 -4.67
C ALA A 47 11.86 -21.73 -3.55
N ILE A 48 13.17 -21.76 -3.84
CA ILE A 48 14.21 -21.37 -2.88
C ILE A 48 14.04 -19.91 -2.49
N GLN A 49 13.78 -19.03 -3.45
CA GLN A 49 13.59 -17.60 -3.19
C GLN A 49 12.36 -17.33 -2.32
N ALA A 50 11.26 -18.07 -2.52
CA ALA A 50 10.06 -18.00 -1.68
C ALA A 50 10.33 -18.46 -0.23
N ILE A 51 11.11 -19.52 -0.04
CA ILE A 51 11.52 -19.96 1.31
C ILE A 51 12.43 -18.91 1.98
N ILE A 52 13.38 -18.32 1.25
CA ILE A 52 14.22 -17.24 1.78
C ILE A 52 13.36 -16.03 2.20
N GLU A 53 12.33 -15.72 1.40
CA GLU A 53 11.38 -14.66 1.69
C GLU A 53 10.60 -14.95 2.98
N ILE A 54 9.96 -16.11 3.11
CA ILE A 54 9.15 -16.47 4.29
C ILE A 54 9.99 -16.63 5.57
N ALA A 55 11.26 -16.99 5.42
CA ALA A 55 12.26 -17.01 6.50
C ALA A 55 12.70 -15.61 6.95
N SER A 56 12.48 -14.59 6.12
CA SER A 56 12.79 -13.21 6.44
C SER A 56 11.64 -12.52 7.21
N PRO A 57 11.93 -11.46 7.99
CA PRO A 57 10.89 -10.65 8.61
C PRO A 57 9.90 -10.09 7.58
N LYS A 58 8.69 -9.76 8.05
CA LYS A 58 7.67 -9.08 7.23
C LYS A 58 8.26 -7.81 6.61
N LYS A 59 8.10 -7.67 5.31
CA LYS A 59 8.38 -6.42 4.59
C LYS A 59 7.16 -5.52 4.72
N TYR A 60 7.40 -4.27 5.10
CA TYR A 60 6.36 -3.25 5.18
C TYR A 60 6.68 -2.15 4.18
N ILE A 61 5.71 -1.77 3.36
CA ILE A 61 5.75 -0.50 2.63
C ILE A 61 5.07 0.51 3.55
N ARG A 62 5.86 1.32 4.24
CA ARG A 62 5.37 2.35 5.17
C ARG A 62 6.27 3.57 5.08
N GLY A 63 5.72 4.74 5.39
CA GLY A 63 6.52 5.95 5.52
C GLY A 63 7.57 5.83 6.62
N THR A 64 8.65 6.59 6.48
CA THR A 64 9.74 6.64 7.46
C THR A 64 9.40 7.49 8.70
N GLN A 65 8.36 8.32 8.61
CA GLN A 65 7.97 9.28 9.65
C GLN A 65 6.58 9.01 10.27
N GLY A 66 6.06 7.79 10.16
CA GLY A 66 4.80 7.40 10.81
C GLY A 66 3.94 6.46 9.97
N ASN A 67 2.63 6.55 10.18
CA ASN A 67 1.62 5.71 9.52
C ASN A 67 1.22 6.23 8.13
N GLN A 68 1.81 7.34 7.69
CA GLN A 68 1.55 7.95 6.39
C GLN A 68 2.83 7.93 5.55
N MET A 69 2.67 7.79 4.24
CA MET A 69 3.77 7.85 3.28
C MET A 69 3.56 9.08 2.40
N ASN A 70 4.54 9.99 2.40
CA ASN A 70 4.52 11.15 1.52
C ASN A 70 5.47 10.93 0.35
N VAL A 71 5.12 11.50 -0.79
CA VAL A 71 5.95 11.53 -1.99
C VAL A 71 6.16 12.99 -2.40
N LYS A 72 7.40 13.32 -2.78
CA LYS A 72 7.69 14.61 -3.41
C LYS A 72 7.10 14.61 -4.81
N CYS A 73 6.24 15.57 -5.10
CA CYS A 73 5.73 15.81 -6.44
C CYS A 73 5.90 17.27 -6.83
N LYS A 74 5.91 17.53 -8.13
CA LYS A 74 5.89 18.88 -8.69
C LYS A 74 4.45 19.19 -9.07
N LEU A 75 3.87 20.20 -8.44
CA LEU A 75 2.54 20.70 -8.73
C LEU A 75 2.69 21.89 -9.67
N THR A 76 1.90 21.95 -10.75
CA THR A 76 1.95 23.05 -11.73
C THR A 76 0.56 23.56 -11.99
N THR A 77 0.24 24.76 -11.52
CA THR A 77 -1.07 25.37 -11.80
C THR A 77 -1.24 25.60 -13.31
N LEU A 78 -2.39 25.25 -13.90
CA LEU A 78 -2.57 25.36 -15.36
C LEU A 78 -2.95 26.78 -15.82
N ASP A 79 -3.45 27.61 -14.91
CA ASP A 79 -3.86 28.99 -15.17
C ASP A 79 -2.65 29.95 -15.21
N THR A 80 -1.71 29.81 -14.28
CA THR A 80 -0.54 30.69 -14.15
C THR A 80 0.77 30.02 -14.55
N LEU A 81 0.76 28.69 -14.78
CA LEU A 81 1.95 27.86 -15.06
C LEU A 81 3.00 27.90 -13.94
N GLN A 82 2.64 28.40 -12.75
CA GLN A 82 3.51 28.38 -11.60
C GLN A 82 3.67 26.96 -11.10
N SER A 83 4.93 26.58 -10.81
CA SER A 83 5.26 25.25 -10.34
C SER A 83 5.96 25.29 -8.99
N GLU A 84 5.65 24.33 -8.14
CA GLU A 84 6.34 24.13 -6.88
C GLU A 84 6.46 22.65 -6.53
N THR A 85 7.48 22.33 -5.74
CA THR A 85 7.64 20.98 -5.18
C THR A 85 6.87 20.91 -3.87
N VAL A 86 5.96 19.95 -3.76
CA VAL A 86 5.12 19.72 -2.58
C VAL A 86 5.29 18.29 -2.08
N GLU A 87 4.97 18.07 -0.81
CA GLU A 87 4.83 16.73 -0.24
C GLU A 87 3.36 16.32 -0.36
N ALA A 88 3.08 15.30 -1.16
CA ALA A 88 1.73 14.74 -1.31
C ALA A 88 1.60 13.41 -0.56
N LEU A 89 0.44 13.19 0.05
CA LEU A 89 0.13 11.92 0.71
C LEU A 89 -0.12 10.83 -0.36
N LEU A 90 0.60 9.71 -0.26
CA LEU A 90 0.31 8.51 -1.03
C LEU A 90 -0.82 7.73 -0.35
N ASP A 91 -2.03 7.87 -0.89
CA ASP A 91 -3.23 7.21 -0.37
C ASP A 91 -3.87 6.30 -1.42
N SER A 92 -3.67 4.99 -1.27
CA SER A 92 -4.28 3.97 -2.15
C SER A 92 -5.78 3.78 -1.91
N GLY A 93 -6.33 4.32 -0.81
CA GLY A 93 -7.75 4.27 -0.49
C GLY A 93 -8.54 5.45 -1.08
N CYS A 94 -7.86 6.46 -1.61
CA CYS A 94 -8.52 7.63 -2.16
C CYS A 94 -9.11 7.34 -3.54
N THR A 95 -10.41 7.60 -3.71
CA THR A 95 -11.17 7.29 -4.94
C THR A 95 -11.20 8.44 -5.95
N GLY A 96 -10.66 9.60 -5.59
CA GLY A 96 -10.54 10.76 -6.46
C GLY A 96 -9.36 11.64 -6.06
N SER A 97 -8.91 12.50 -6.97
CA SER A 97 -7.87 13.47 -6.63
C SER A 97 -8.45 14.56 -5.74
N CYS A 98 -7.86 14.74 -4.55
CA CYS A 98 -8.22 15.79 -3.62
C CYS A 98 -6.98 16.56 -3.17
N ILE A 99 -7.17 17.84 -2.86
CA ILE A 99 -6.13 18.71 -2.32
C ILE A 99 -6.66 19.37 -1.05
N ASP A 100 -5.79 19.58 -0.07
CA ASP A 100 -6.18 20.20 1.19
C ASP A 100 -6.63 21.65 0.98
N SER A 101 -7.81 21.98 1.51
CA SER A 101 -8.41 23.31 1.30
C SER A 101 -7.63 24.44 1.98
N GLN A 102 -6.90 24.16 3.07
CA GLN A 102 -6.08 25.16 3.73
C GLN A 102 -4.81 25.41 2.90
N PHE A 103 -4.19 24.36 2.37
CA PHE A 103 -3.07 24.47 1.43
C PHE A 103 -3.44 25.33 0.21
N VAL A 104 -4.59 25.09 -0.41
CA VAL A 104 -5.10 25.89 -1.54
C VAL A 104 -5.23 27.37 -1.18
N LYS A 105 -5.76 27.69 0.01
CA LYS A 105 -5.91 29.07 0.51
C LYS A 105 -4.56 29.73 0.78
N ASP A 106 -3.63 29.01 1.42
CA ASP A 106 -2.30 29.52 1.76
C ASP A 106 -1.50 29.83 0.50
N LYS A 107 -1.64 28.99 -0.53
CA LYS A 107 -1.03 29.19 -1.86
C LYS A 107 -1.78 30.18 -2.74
N ARG A 108 -2.97 30.61 -2.33
CA ARG A 108 -3.84 31.52 -3.07
C ARG A 108 -4.16 31.03 -4.49
N TYR A 109 -4.32 29.72 -4.66
CA TYR A 109 -4.74 29.19 -5.96
C TYR A 109 -6.18 29.62 -6.27
N GLU A 110 -6.44 29.89 -7.54
CA GLU A 110 -7.79 30.18 -8.00
C GLU A 110 -8.64 28.90 -7.91
N THR A 111 -9.86 29.05 -7.39
CA THR A 111 -10.80 27.94 -7.26
C THR A 111 -12.10 28.25 -7.98
N ARG A 112 -12.79 27.20 -8.44
CA ARG A 112 -14.09 27.31 -9.09
C ARG A 112 -15.11 26.50 -8.31
N LYS A 113 -16.25 27.12 -7.99
CA LYS A 113 -17.36 26.43 -7.32
C LYS A 113 -17.94 25.35 -8.21
N ILE A 114 -18.22 24.19 -7.62
CA ILE A 114 -18.99 23.15 -8.29
C ILE A 114 -20.49 23.40 -8.14
N PRO A 115 -21.33 22.96 -9.09
CA PRO A 115 -22.77 23.20 -9.05
C PRO A 115 -23.47 22.60 -7.82
N ARG A 116 -22.91 21.53 -7.25
CA ARG A 116 -23.45 20.82 -6.08
C ARG A 116 -22.30 20.26 -5.23
N PRO A 117 -22.33 20.42 -3.89
CA PRO A 117 -21.34 19.83 -3.01
C PRO A 117 -21.23 18.30 -3.18
N ILE A 118 -20.00 17.79 -3.18
CA ILE A 118 -19.71 16.34 -3.23
C ILE A 118 -19.45 15.87 -1.80
N PRO A 119 -20.30 15.03 -1.21
CA PRO A 119 -20.07 14.49 0.13
C PRO A 119 -18.83 13.59 0.12
N VAL A 120 -17.95 13.80 1.10
CA VAL A 120 -16.74 12.99 1.29
C VAL A 120 -16.96 12.07 2.48
N TYR A 121 -16.60 10.80 2.31
CA TYR A 121 -16.72 9.77 3.34
C TYR A 121 -15.34 9.23 3.69
N ASN A 122 -15.14 8.93 4.97
CA ASN A 122 -13.96 8.22 5.43
C ASN A 122 -14.07 6.72 5.08
N ALA A 123 -12.97 5.97 5.22
CA ALA A 123 -12.94 4.54 4.92
C ALA A 123 -13.91 3.70 5.80
N ASP A 124 -14.33 4.21 6.96
CA ASP A 124 -15.33 3.59 7.83
C ASP A 124 -16.78 3.95 7.46
N GLY A 125 -16.99 4.71 6.38
CA GLY A 125 -18.31 5.12 5.88
C GLY A 125 -18.90 6.35 6.57
N THR A 126 -18.22 6.93 7.56
CA THR A 126 -18.67 8.18 8.21
C THR A 126 -18.40 9.39 7.32
N LEU A 127 -19.15 10.48 7.51
CA LEU A 127 -18.88 11.74 6.81
C LEU A 127 -17.54 12.33 7.23
N ASN A 128 -16.80 12.87 6.27
CA ASN A 128 -15.55 13.55 6.54
C ASN A 128 -15.78 14.78 7.43
N LYS A 129 -14.98 14.92 8.48
CA LYS A 129 -15.10 16.01 9.45
C LYS A 129 -14.91 17.41 8.84
N ASN A 130 -14.18 17.51 7.73
CA ASN A 130 -13.95 18.77 7.02
C ASN A 130 -15.07 19.08 6.02
N GLY A 131 -16.11 18.24 5.95
CA GLY A 131 -17.30 18.44 5.14
C GLY A 131 -17.17 17.96 3.71
N ALA A 132 -18.06 18.47 2.87
CA ALA A 132 -18.12 18.17 1.44
C ALA A 132 -17.10 19.00 0.64
N ILE A 133 -16.72 18.51 -0.54
CA ILE A 133 -16.00 19.30 -1.54
C ILE A 133 -17.00 20.29 -2.18
N ASN A 134 -16.64 21.57 -2.22
CA ASN A 134 -17.49 22.64 -2.76
C ASN A 134 -16.84 23.37 -3.95
N GLU A 135 -15.55 23.18 -4.16
CA GLU A 135 -14.74 23.90 -5.14
C GLU A 135 -13.66 22.97 -5.69
N PHE A 136 -13.16 23.28 -6.89
CA PHE A 136 -12.01 22.61 -7.49
C PHE A 136 -10.96 23.62 -7.95
N VAL A 137 -9.72 23.16 -8.06
CA VAL A 137 -8.58 23.87 -8.65
C VAL A 137 -8.10 23.08 -9.86
N ILE A 138 -7.48 23.76 -10.83
CA ILE A 138 -6.90 23.14 -12.03
C ILE A 138 -5.37 23.19 -11.91
N LEU A 139 -4.75 22.01 -11.85
CA LEU A 139 -3.32 21.77 -11.58
C LEU A 139 -2.72 20.79 -12.59
#